data_AF-A0A7S2ATS5-F1
#
_entry.id   AF-A0A7S2ATS5-F1
#
_cell.length_a   1.000
_cell.length_b   1.000
_cell.length_c   1.000
_cell.angle_alpha   90.00
_cell.angle_beta   90.00
_cell.angle_gamma   90.00
#
_symmetry.space_group_name_H-M   'P 1'
#
loop_
_entity.id
_entity.type
_entity.pdbx_description
1 polymer ?
#
loop_
_entity_poly.entity_id
_entity_poly.type
_entity_poly.pdbx_seq_one_letter_code
_entity_poly.pdbx_strand_id
1 'polypeptide(L)'
;ADWLRSKTVDRLTNTVITLWYRPPELLLGIPKYTTAVDMWSAGCILAELILGKPIFPGKSEIDQLALIIKVLGTPDESNWPDSCNLPHFSRVPKEIFPRVLEERYGQRLLGFDRHANDLIA
;
A
#
# COMPACT_ATOMS: atom_id res chain seq x y z
N ALA A 1 -20.43 -6.49 37.63
CA ALA A 1 -19.20 -6.91 36.94
C ALA A 1 -19.61 -7.31 35.53
N ASP A 2 -19.49 -6.42 34.55
CA ASP A 2 -19.88 -6.71 33.15
C ASP A 2 -19.20 -5.78 32.11
N TRP A 3 -17.98 -5.30 32.42
CA TRP A 3 -17.21 -4.43 31.51
C TRP A 3 -16.32 -5.20 30.50
N LEU A 4 -16.43 -6.53 30.42
CA LEU A 4 -15.55 -7.38 29.58
C LEU A 4 -16.24 -7.96 28.32
N ARG A 5 -17.35 -7.38 27.84
CA ARG A 5 -17.93 -7.75 26.54
C ARG A 5 -18.36 -6.54 25.75
N SER A 6 -17.42 -5.97 25.00
CA SER A 6 -17.54 -5.79 23.56
C SER A 6 -16.39 -4.90 23.07
N LYS A 7 -15.22 -5.49 22.82
CA LYS A 7 -14.37 -4.97 21.75
C LYS A 7 -15.04 -5.42 20.44
N THR A 8 -16.14 -4.78 20.09
CA THR A 8 -16.63 -4.84 18.72
C THR A 8 -15.51 -4.23 17.89
N VAL A 9 -14.87 -5.05 17.07
CA VAL A 9 -13.93 -4.56 16.05
C VAL A 9 -14.78 -3.69 15.15
N ASP A 10 -14.72 -2.37 15.36
CA ASP A 10 -15.45 -1.43 14.53
C ASP A 10 -15.02 -1.70 13.09
N ARG A 11 -16.00 -2.09 12.28
CA ARG A 11 -15.83 -2.40 10.88
C ARG A 11 -15.66 -1.07 10.16
N LEU A 12 -14.45 -0.55 10.22
CA LEU A 12 -14.12 0.74 9.68
C LEU A 12 -14.22 0.72 8.15
N THR A 13 -14.64 1.83 7.56
CA THR A 13 -15.02 1.88 6.14
C THR A 13 -13.80 1.94 5.23
N ASN A 14 -13.73 1.02 4.24
CA ASN A 14 -12.65 0.92 3.23
C ASN A 14 -12.53 2.14 2.28
N THR A 15 -13.26 3.22 2.54
CA THR A 15 -13.30 4.44 1.69
C THR A 15 -12.58 5.63 2.29
N VAL A 16 -12.04 5.53 3.51
CA VAL A 16 -11.22 6.59 4.08
C VAL A 16 -9.85 6.59 3.37
N ILE A 17 -9.24 7.76 3.20
CA ILE A 17 -8.00 8.06 2.44
C ILE A 17 -8.26 8.38 0.96
N THR A 18 -7.72 9.53 0.52
CA THR A 18 -7.63 9.94 -0.89
C THR A 18 -6.93 8.85 -1.70
N LEU A 19 -7.50 8.47 -2.84
CA LEU A 19 -7.11 7.29 -3.62
C LEU A 19 -5.58 7.13 -3.82
N TRP A 20 -4.86 8.23 -4.03
CA TRP A 20 -3.42 8.23 -4.33
C TRP A 20 -2.52 7.73 -3.19
N TYR A 21 -3.00 7.82 -1.95
CA TYR A 21 -2.26 7.41 -0.75
C TYR A 21 -2.83 6.13 -0.13
N ARG A 22 -3.74 5.46 -0.84
CA ARG A 22 -4.40 4.25 -0.35
C ARG A 22 -3.48 3.03 -0.53
N PRO A 23 -3.30 2.22 0.52
CA PRO A 23 -2.44 1.05 0.46
C PRO A 23 -3.06 -0.11 -0.32
N PRO A 24 -2.23 -1.03 -0.87
CA PRO A 24 -2.70 -2.14 -1.67
C PRO A 24 -3.61 -3.09 -0.88
N GLU A 25 -3.38 -3.31 0.42
CA GLU A 25 -4.22 -4.19 1.25
C GLU A 25 -5.64 -3.65 1.43
N LEU A 26 -5.81 -2.33 1.47
CA LEU A 26 -7.13 -1.71 1.52
C LEU A 26 -7.84 -1.82 0.16
N LEU A 27 -7.10 -1.65 -0.95
CA LEU A 27 -7.61 -1.86 -2.31
C LEU A 27 -8.00 -3.32 -2.58
N LEU A 28 -7.32 -4.26 -1.93
CA LEU A 28 -7.59 -5.69 -1.98
C LEU A 28 -8.68 -6.17 -0.99
N GLY A 29 -9.15 -5.27 -0.12
CA GLY A 29 -10.29 -5.51 0.75
C GLY A 29 -9.95 -6.25 2.05
N ILE A 30 -8.77 -6.02 2.63
CA ILE A 30 -8.39 -6.64 3.90
C ILE A 30 -9.45 -6.32 4.98
N PRO A 31 -9.96 -7.33 5.72
CA PRO A 31 -11.06 -7.11 6.66
C PRO A 31 -10.62 -6.44 7.97
N LYS A 32 -9.32 -6.50 8.28
CA LYS A 32 -8.71 -5.88 9.46
C LYS A 32 -7.49 -5.12 8.99
N TYR A 33 -7.52 -3.82 9.13
CA TYR A 33 -6.35 -3.00 8.91
C TYR A 33 -5.65 -2.67 10.23
N THR A 34 -4.37 -2.35 10.14
CA THR A 34 -3.51 -1.99 11.26
C THR A 34 -2.99 -0.57 11.07
N THR A 35 -2.13 -0.08 11.96
CA THR A 35 -1.41 1.19 11.81
C THR A 35 -0.51 1.24 10.57
N ALA A 36 -0.26 0.10 9.90
CA ALA A 36 0.54 0.04 8.68
C ALA A 36 -0.08 0.84 7.52
N VAL A 37 -1.41 1.00 7.48
CA VAL A 37 -2.09 1.78 6.44
C VAL A 37 -1.70 3.26 6.49
N ASP A 38 -1.50 3.80 7.70
CA ASP A 38 -1.06 5.18 7.91
C ASP A 38 0.41 5.34 7.51
N MET A 39 1.24 4.33 7.78
CA MET A 39 2.66 4.31 7.40
C MET A 39 2.82 4.31 5.87
N TRP A 40 1.99 3.56 5.15
CA TRP A 40 1.94 3.60 3.70
C TRP A 40 1.59 4.99 3.17
N SER A 41 0.53 5.60 3.70
CA SER A 41 0.13 6.95 3.29
C SER A 41 1.23 7.97 3.58
N ALA A 42 1.90 7.89 4.73
CA ALA A 42 3.04 8.72 5.07
C ALA A 42 4.22 8.54 4.10
N GLY A 43 4.55 7.30 3.73
CA GLY A 43 5.57 6.99 2.74
C GLY A 43 5.26 7.56 1.35
N CYS A 44 3.99 7.49 0.92
CA CYS A 44 3.55 8.09 -0.35
C CYS A 44 3.65 9.62 -0.34
N ILE A 45 3.27 10.27 0.78
CA ILE A 45 3.40 11.73 0.94
C ILE A 45 4.87 12.14 0.96
N LEU A 46 5.72 11.42 1.69
CA LEU A 46 7.16 11.68 1.72
C LEU A 46 7.78 11.55 0.33
N ALA A 47 7.41 10.50 -0.41
CA ALA A 47 7.84 10.33 -1.79
C ALA A 47 7.37 11.48 -2.69
N GLU A 48 6.14 11.96 -2.53
CA GLU A 48 5.62 13.10 -3.27
C GLU A 48 6.38 14.40 -2.96
N LEU A 49 6.70 14.65 -1.69
CA LEU A 49 7.50 15.81 -1.28
C LEU A 49 8.89 15.81 -1.94
N ILE A 50 9.51 14.64 -2.05
CA ILE A 50 10.84 14.49 -2.66
C ILE A 50 10.77 14.59 -4.20
N LEU A 51 9.75 13.99 -4.81
CA LEU A 51 9.61 13.92 -6.27
C LEU A 51 8.94 15.18 -6.86
N GLY A 52 8.29 16.00 -6.04
CA GLY A 52 7.48 17.15 -6.44
C GLY A 52 6.18 16.77 -7.15
N LYS A 53 5.83 15.48 -7.15
CA LYS A 53 4.62 14.94 -7.80
C LYS A 53 4.19 13.64 -7.13
N PRO A 54 2.89 13.31 -7.14
CA PRO A 54 2.38 12.08 -6.54
C PRO A 54 3.03 10.84 -7.18
N ILE A 55 3.43 9.90 -6.33
CA ILE A 55 4.07 8.64 -6.76
C ILE A 55 3.06 7.69 -7.44
N PHE A 56 1.81 7.67 -6.96
CA PHE A 56 0.73 6.84 -7.48
C PHE A 56 -0.54 7.66 -7.74
N PRO A 57 -0.63 8.40 -8.87
CA PRO A 57 -1.80 9.22 -9.20
C PRO A 57 -2.90 8.40 -9.90
N GLY A 58 -3.45 7.37 -9.23
CA GLY A 58 -4.49 6.51 -9.79
C GLY A 58 -5.83 7.25 -9.99
N LYS A 59 -6.54 6.89 -11.05
CA LYS A 59 -7.87 7.43 -11.40
C LYS A 59 -9.04 6.57 -10.91
N SER A 60 -8.77 5.32 -10.57
CA SER A 60 -9.72 4.36 -9.98
C SER A 60 -8.98 3.42 -9.03
N GLU A 61 -9.68 2.65 -8.20
CA GLU A 61 -9.06 1.65 -7.31
C GLU A 61 -8.21 0.62 -8.07
N ILE A 62 -8.69 0.19 -9.24
CA ILE A 62 -8.01 -0.77 -10.10
C ILE A 62 -6.74 -0.14 -10.69
N ASP A 63 -6.85 1.11 -11.15
CA ASP A 63 -5.71 1.86 -11.70
C ASP A 63 -4.66 2.15 -10.63
N GLN A 64 -5.08 2.53 -9.42
CA GLN A 64 -4.20 2.73 -8.27
C GLN A 64 -3.44 1.44 -7.93
N LEU A 65 -4.14 0.31 -7.84
CA LEU A 65 -3.52 -0.99 -7.58
C LEU A 65 -2.52 -1.36 -8.68
N ALA A 66 -2.88 -1.13 -9.95
CA ALA A 66 -1.99 -1.39 -11.08
C ALA A 66 -0.73 -0.51 -11.06
N LEU A 67 -0.83 0.76 -10.67
CA LEU A 67 0.32 1.66 -10.51
C LEU A 67 1.25 1.18 -9.39
N ILE A 68 0.69 0.74 -8.26
CA ILE A 68 1.45 0.19 -7.13
C ILE A 68 2.23 -1.05 -7.58
N ILE A 69 1.55 -2.00 -8.22
CA ILE A 69 2.15 -3.26 -8.68
C ILE A 69 3.26 -3.03 -9.71
N LYS A 70 3.08 -2.06 -10.61
CA LYS A 70 4.13 -1.70 -11.59
C LYS A 70 5.41 -1.17 -10.95
N VAL A 71 5.37 -0.68 -9.72
CA VAL A 71 6.53 -0.11 -9.02
C VAL A 71 7.08 -1.07 -7.97
N LEU A 72 6.20 -1.69 -7.17
CA LEU A 72 6.59 -2.60 -6.09
C LEU A 72 6.73 -4.05 -6.51
N GLY A 73 6.19 -4.42 -7.68
CA GLY A 73 6.17 -5.78 -8.20
C GLY A 73 4.82 -6.48 -7.98
N THR A 74 4.63 -7.59 -8.68
CA THR A 74 3.43 -8.43 -8.53
C THR A 74 3.49 -9.20 -7.22
N PRO A 75 2.42 -9.17 -6.40
CA PRO A 75 2.39 -9.94 -5.14
C PRO A 75 2.45 -11.44 -5.40
N ASP A 76 3.29 -12.14 -4.65
CA ASP A 76 3.48 -13.58 -4.67
C ASP A 76 3.62 -14.12 -3.23
N GLU A 77 3.57 -15.44 -3.06
CA GLU A 77 3.66 -16.08 -1.74
C GLU A 77 4.99 -15.82 -1.01
N SER A 78 6.04 -15.40 -1.72
CA SER A 78 7.34 -15.09 -1.11
C SER A 78 7.40 -13.65 -0.57
N ASN A 79 6.70 -12.72 -1.22
CA ASN A 79 6.73 -11.30 -0.87
C ASN A 79 5.51 -10.85 -0.04
N TRP A 80 4.37 -11.49 -0.22
CA TRP A 80 3.14 -11.23 0.51
C TRP A 80 2.34 -12.52 0.69
N PRO A 81 2.66 -13.30 1.73
CA PRO A 81 1.91 -14.49 2.07
C PRO A 81 0.42 -14.20 2.26
N ASP A 82 -0.44 -15.10 1.81
CA ASP A 82 -1.91 -15.00 1.91
C ASP A 82 -2.55 -13.86 1.10
N SER A 83 -1.81 -13.13 0.26
CA SER A 83 -2.42 -12.08 -0.58
C SER A 83 -3.51 -12.65 -1.49
N CYS A 84 -3.34 -13.90 -1.94
CA CYS A 84 -4.29 -14.64 -2.78
C CYS A 84 -5.66 -14.86 -2.12
N ASN A 85 -5.73 -14.82 -0.78
CA ASN A 85 -6.95 -15.01 0.01
C ASN A 85 -7.76 -13.72 0.19
N LEU A 86 -7.26 -12.57 -0.30
CA LEU A 86 -7.93 -11.30 -0.15
C LEU A 86 -9.17 -11.18 -1.06
N PRO A 87 -10.27 -10.56 -0.59
CA PRO A 87 -11.55 -10.51 -1.32
C PRO A 87 -11.48 -9.95 -2.73
N HIS A 88 -10.51 -9.10 -3.02
CA HIS A 88 -10.35 -8.45 -4.32
C HIS A 88 -9.04 -8.78 -5.02
N PHE A 89 -8.38 -9.91 -4.66
CA PHE A 89 -7.16 -10.35 -5.33
C PHE A 89 -7.33 -10.56 -6.84
N SER A 90 -8.53 -10.89 -7.31
CA SER A 90 -8.86 -10.96 -8.74
C SER A 90 -8.64 -9.67 -9.54
N ARG A 91 -8.47 -8.52 -8.86
CA ARG A 91 -8.15 -7.22 -9.48
C ARG A 91 -6.65 -7.05 -9.77
N VAL A 92 -5.80 -7.91 -9.21
CA VAL A 92 -4.35 -7.92 -9.47
C VAL A 92 -4.12 -8.31 -10.94
N PRO A 93 -3.34 -7.54 -11.72
CA PRO A 93 -2.95 -7.94 -13.06
C PRO A 93 -2.23 -9.30 -13.06
N LYS A 94 -2.55 -10.16 -14.02
CA LYS A 94 -1.90 -11.48 -14.17
C LYS A 94 -0.46 -11.39 -14.68
N GLU A 95 -0.07 -10.23 -15.20
CA GLU A 95 1.30 -9.95 -15.64
C GLU A 95 2.23 -9.85 -14.43
N ILE A 96 3.42 -10.43 -14.57
CA ILE A 96 4.45 -10.39 -13.53
C ILE A 96 5.31 -9.14 -13.76
N PHE A 97 5.32 -8.25 -12.77
CA PHE A 97 6.16 -7.07 -12.74
C PHE A 97 7.27 -7.25 -11.70
N PRO A 98 8.53 -6.94 -12.03
CA PRO A 98 9.60 -6.88 -11.04
C PRO A 98 9.47 -5.63 -10.15
N ARG A 99 10.04 -5.68 -8.94
CA ARG A 99 10.16 -4.51 -8.07
C ARG A 99 11.18 -3.54 -8.67
N VAL A 100 10.73 -2.35 -9.05
CA VAL A 100 11.56 -1.31 -9.68
C VAL A 100 11.62 -0.02 -8.87
N LEU A 101 11.08 0.00 -7.65
CA LEU A 101 11.09 1.18 -6.77
C LEU A 101 12.51 1.77 -6.61
N GLU A 102 13.49 0.93 -6.31
CA GLU A 102 14.88 1.35 -6.10
C GLU A 102 15.55 1.79 -7.40
N GLU A 103 15.34 1.08 -8.51
CA GLU A 103 15.90 1.47 -9.80
C GLU A 103 15.32 2.82 -10.26
N ARG A 104 14.01 2.99 -10.11
CA ARG A 104 13.25 4.13 -10.65
C ARG A 104 13.37 5.38 -9.80
N TYR A 105 13.40 5.22 -8.49
CA TYR A 105 13.37 6.32 -7.54
C TYR A 105 14.56 6.32 -6.59
N GLY A 106 15.45 5.34 -6.64
CA GLY A 106 16.53 5.18 -5.67
C GLY A 106 17.47 6.37 -5.60
N GLN A 107 17.92 6.91 -6.73
CA GLN A 107 18.76 8.12 -6.70
C GLN A 107 18.09 9.36 -6.09
N ARG A 108 16.75 9.40 -6.04
CA ARG A 108 15.97 10.52 -5.52
C ARG A 108 15.43 10.27 -4.10
N LEU A 109 14.97 9.07 -3.80
CA LEU A 109 14.40 8.66 -2.51
C LEU A 109 15.48 8.08 -1.56
N LEU A 110 16.40 7.27 -2.07
CA LEU A 110 17.51 6.65 -1.29
C LEU A 110 18.70 7.61 -1.12
N GLY A 111 18.57 8.87 -1.55
CA GLY A 111 19.52 9.94 -1.24
C GLY A 111 19.37 10.50 0.17
N PHE A 112 18.30 10.12 0.89
CA PHE A 112 18.10 10.45 2.30
C PHE A 112 18.34 9.23 3.19
N ASP A 113 18.76 9.56 4.42
CA ASP A 113 19.23 8.68 5.48
C ASP A 113 18.56 7.29 5.49
N ARG A 114 19.38 6.24 5.63
CA ARG A 114 19.04 4.82 5.73
C ARG A 114 17.83 4.50 6.62
N HIS A 115 17.52 5.35 7.61
CA HIS A 115 16.37 5.21 8.50
C HIS A 115 15.02 5.58 7.86
N ALA A 116 15.00 6.33 6.75
CA ALA A 116 13.80 6.64 5.97
C ALA A 116 13.34 5.46 5.10
N ASN A 117 14.22 4.50 4.80
CA ASN A 117 13.88 3.34 3.97
C ASN A 117 13.00 2.33 4.71
N ASP A 118 13.14 2.22 6.02
CA ASP A 118 12.31 1.36 6.89
C ASP A 118 10.84 1.84 6.99
N LEU A 119 10.55 3.06 6.51
CA LEU A 119 9.18 3.61 6.49
C LEU A 119 8.40 3.20 5.23
N ILE A 120 9.08 2.70 4.18
CA ILE A 120 8.48 2.38 2.88
C ILE A 120 8.49 0.86 2.60
N ALA A 121 9.31 0.09 3.31
CA ALA A 121 9.49 -1.36 3.13
C ALA A 121 8.58 -2.21 4.03
#